data_AF-A0A4Q4D1M7-F1
#
_entry.id   AF-A0A4Q4D1M7-F1
#
_cell.length_a   1.000
_cell.length_b   1.000
_cell.length_c   1.000
_cell.angle_alpha   90.00
_cell.angle_beta   90.00
_cell.angle_gamma   90.00
#
_symmetry.space_group_name_H-M   'P 1'
#
loop_
_entity.id
_entity.type
_entity.pdbx_description
1 polymer ?
#
loop_
_entity_poly.entity_id
_entity_poly.type
_entity_poly.pdbx_seq_one_letter_code
_entity_poly.pdbx_strand_id
1 'polypeptide(L)'
;LPDYLPMVLEYAAVADPEGGEALLRQYRPSLELLRIGLEEDRTAATAGYAAVVAAVCATLPGASPKDRAAVQALVGGPPTESVGLDPYDPRLLPMAGGR
;
A
#
# COMPACT_ATOMS: atom_id res chain seq x y z
N LEU A 1 -1.56 1.71 -2.92
CA LEU A 1 -0.90 0.71 -3.78
C LEU A 1 -0.96 1.25 -5.20
N PRO A 2 0.08 1.15 -6.03
CA PRO A 2 -0.07 1.32 -7.47
C PRO A 2 -1.18 0.36 -7.96
N ASP A 3 -2.13 0.86 -8.74
CA ASP A 3 -3.36 0.13 -9.07
C ASP A 3 -3.12 -1.18 -9.87
N TYR A 4 -1.89 -1.42 -10.33
CA TYR A 4 -1.53 -2.60 -11.11
C TYR A 4 -0.20 -3.23 -10.67
N LEU A 5 -0.28 -4.14 -9.68
CA LEU A 5 0.86 -4.89 -9.14
C LEU A 5 1.72 -5.60 -10.21
N PRO A 6 1.17 -6.23 -11.27
CA PRO A 6 1.99 -6.91 -12.29
C PRO A 6 3.01 -5.99 -12.96
N MET A 7 2.63 -4.75 -13.28
CA MET A 7 3.55 -3.79 -13.89
C MET A 7 4.67 -3.37 -12.94
N VAL A 8 4.39 -3.29 -11.65
CA VAL A 8 5.42 -3.01 -10.63
C VAL A 8 6.41 -4.16 -10.51
N LEU A 9 5.92 -5.40 -10.57
CA LEU A 9 6.78 -6.59 -10.57
C LEU A 9 7.63 -6.66 -11.83
N GLU A 10 7.08 -6.33 -13.00
CA GLU A 10 7.83 -6.25 -14.26
C GLU A 10 8.91 -5.15 -14.21
N TYR A 11 8.55 -3.96 -13.70
CA TYR A 11 9.51 -2.88 -13.47
C TYR A 11 10.66 -3.31 -12.54
N ALA A 12 10.33 -3.97 -11.42
CA ALA A 12 11.31 -4.52 -10.48
C ALA A 12 12.15 -5.65 -11.08
N ALA A 13 11.63 -6.42 -12.03
CA ALA A 13 12.37 -7.53 -12.63
C ALA A 13 13.31 -7.08 -13.77
N VAL A 14 12.88 -6.10 -14.56
CA VAL A 14 13.52 -5.78 -15.86
C VAL A 14 14.19 -4.41 -15.87
N ALA A 15 13.56 -3.40 -15.30
CA ALA A 15 13.98 -2.01 -15.48
C ALA A 15 14.88 -1.52 -14.35
N ASP A 16 14.47 -1.73 -13.09
CA ASP A 16 15.22 -1.29 -11.91
C ASP A 16 14.92 -2.20 -10.70
N PRO A 17 15.75 -3.23 -10.44
CA PRO A 17 15.56 -4.14 -9.33
C PRO A 17 15.64 -3.49 -7.95
N GLU A 18 16.56 -2.55 -7.75
CA GLU A 18 16.74 -1.89 -6.46
C GLU A 18 15.60 -0.91 -6.18
N GLY A 19 15.25 -0.07 -7.17
CA GLY A 19 14.11 0.85 -7.06
C GLY A 19 12.77 0.11 -6.95
N GLY A 20 12.60 -0.98 -7.69
CA GLY A 20 11.44 -1.85 -7.62
C GLY A 20 11.28 -2.53 -6.25
N GLU A 21 12.35 -3.07 -5.67
CA GLU A 21 12.33 -3.62 -4.31
C GLU A 21 11.95 -2.53 -3.29
N ALA A 22 12.55 -1.34 -3.39
CA ALA A 22 12.24 -0.22 -2.49
C ALA A 22 10.75 0.16 -2.56
N LEU A 23 10.17 0.18 -3.76
CA LEU A 23 8.75 0.44 -3.98
C LEU A 23 7.87 -0.66 -3.36
N LEU A 24 8.21 -1.93 -3.58
CA LEU A 24 7.48 -3.07 -3.00
C LEU A 24 7.54 -3.04 -1.46
N ARG A 25 8.67 -2.65 -0.88
CA ARG A 25 8.84 -2.47 0.57
C ARG A 25 7.98 -1.31 1.10
N GLN A 26 7.95 -0.19 0.40
CA GLN A 26 7.08 0.95 0.75
C GLN A 26 5.60 0.53 0.80
N TYR A 27 5.17 -0.32 -0.14
CA TYR A 27 3.78 -0.81 -0.19
C TYR A 27 3.56 -2.16 0.51
N ARG A 28 4.50 -2.64 1.34
CA ARG A 28 4.38 -3.90 2.08
C ARG A 28 3.04 -4.04 2.83
N PRO A 29 2.53 -3.02 3.55
CA PRO A 29 1.24 -3.15 4.23
C PRO A 29 0.07 -3.40 3.25
N SER A 30 0.07 -2.74 2.09
CA SER A 30 -0.97 -2.95 1.08
C SER A 30 -0.91 -4.35 0.47
N LEU A 31 0.29 -4.88 0.22
CA LEU A 31 0.47 -6.25 -0.30
C LEU A 31 -0.02 -7.31 0.69
N GLU A 32 0.25 -7.11 1.98
CA GLU A 32 -0.19 -8.03 3.04
C GLU A 32 -1.71 -7.97 3.24
N LEU A 33 -2.35 -6.80 3.12
CA LEU A 33 -3.82 -6.69 3.10
C LEU A 33 -4.44 -7.41 1.90
N LEU A 34 -3.82 -7.30 0.73
CA LEU A 34 -4.26 -8.02 -0.47
C LEU A 34 -4.13 -9.53 -0.27
N ARG A 35 -3.00 -10.00 0.26
CA ARG A 35 -2.79 -11.43 0.59
C ARG A 35 -3.88 -11.96 1.51
N ILE A 36 -4.11 -11.27 2.63
CA ILE A 36 -5.13 -11.66 3.62
C ILE A 36 -6.52 -11.70 2.97
N GLY A 37 -6.88 -10.68 2.18
CA GLY A 37 -8.18 -10.65 1.50
C GLY A 37 -8.37 -11.79 0.50
N LEU A 38 -7.33 -12.16 -0.25
CA LEU A 38 -7.37 -13.29 -1.18
C LEU A 38 -7.43 -14.64 -0.46
N GLU A 39 -6.71 -14.78 0.65
CA GLU A 39 -6.75 -15.98 1.50
C GLU A 39 -8.12 -16.16 2.18
N GLU A 40 -8.79 -15.07 2.55
CA GLU A 40 -10.11 -15.06 3.19
C GLU A 40 -11.24 -15.48 2.23
N ASP A 41 -11.16 -15.08 0.95
CA ASP A 41 -12.15 -15.40 -0.10
C ASP A 41 -12.28 -16.91 -0.36
N ARG A 42 -11.18 -17.66 -0.25
CA ARG A 42 -11.12 -19.14 -0.31
C ARG A 42 -11.78 -19.76 -1.55
N THR A 43 -11.86 -19.06 -2.68
CA THR A 43 -12.35 -19.64 -3.94
C THR A 43 -11.21 -20.27 -4.73
N ALA A 44 -11.55 -21.24 -5.58
CA ALA A 44 -10.56 -21.83 -6.49
C ALA A 44 -9.96 -20.79 -7.46
N ALA A 45 -10.72 -19.74 -7.79
CA ALA A 45 -10.28 -18.66 -8.66
C ALA A 45 -9.25 -17.74 -7.98
N THR A 46 -9.35 -17.53 -6.67
CA THR A 46 -8.46 -16.63 -5.92
C THR A 46 -7.26 -17.35 -5.28
N ALA A 47 -7.33 -18.67 -5.10
CA ALA A 47 -6.25 -19.46 -4.49
C ALA A 47 -4.89 -19.30 -5.20
N GLY A 48 -4.89 -19.25 -6.54
CA GLY A 48 -3.66 -19.03 -7.32
C GLY A 48 -3.05 -17.65 -7.06
N TYR A 49 -3.88 -16.61 -7.04
CA TYR A 49 -3.42 -15.24 -6.78
C TYR A 49 -2.93 -15.08 -5.33
N ALA A 50 -3.60 -15.70 -4.35
CA ALA A 50 -3.16 -15.70 -2.95
C ALA A 50 -1.73 -16.26 -2.83
N ALA A 51 -1.45 -17.39 -3.49
CA ALA A 51 -0.12 -18.00 -3.47
C ALA A 51 0.96 -17.11 -4.11
N VAL A 52 0.65 -16.44 -5.22
CA VAL A 52 1.58 -15.51 -5.89
C VAL A 52 1.89 -14.30 -5.00
N VAL A 53 0.87 -13.67 -4.42
CA VAL A 53 1.06 -12.50 -3.54
C VAL A 53 1.84 -12.91 -2.27
N ALA A 54 1.57 -14.10 -1.72
CA ALA A 54 2.32 -14.64 -0.60
C ALA A 54 3.80 -14.85 -0.94
N ALA A 55 4.12 -15.37 -2.13
CA ALA A 55 5.49 -15.54 -2.59
C ALA A 55 6.22 -14.19 -2.71
N VAL A 56 5.56 -13.16 -3.26
CA VAL A 56 6.12 -11.79 -3.31
C VAL A 56 6.37 -11.24 -1.90
N CYS A 57 5.43 -11.43 -0.97
CA CYS A 57 5.64 -10.97 0.41
C CYS A 57 6.82 -11.68 1.09
N ALA A 58 7.06 -12.95 0.78
CA ALA A 58 8.14 -13.74 1.34
C ALA A 58 9.54 -13.31 0.87
N THR A 59 9.65 -12.62 -0.27
CA THR A 59 10.94 -12.07 -0.75
C THR A 59 11.29 -10.74 -0.08
N LEU A 60 10.32 -10.07 0.55
CA LEU A 60 10.50 -8.78 1.19
C LEU A 60 10.93 -8.95 2.66
N PRO A 61 11.80 -8.09 3.21
CA PRO A 61 12.27 -8.21 4.58
C PRO A 61 11.15 -7.99 5.61
N GLY A 62 11.27 -8.65 6.76
CA GLY A 62 10.31 -8.59 7.87
C GLY A 62 9.32 -9.74 7.89
N ALA A 63 8.71 -9.98 9.06
CA ALA A 63 7.70 -11.02 9.22
C ALA A 63 6.38 -10.59 8.59
N SER A 64 5.74 -11.49 7.84
CA SER A 64 4.38 -11.26 7.34
C SER A 64 3.39 -11.18 8.50
N PRO A 65 2.57 -10.11 8.60
CA PRO A 65 1.49 -10.00 9.56
C PRO A 65 0.44 -11.09 9.36
N LYS A 66 -0.14 -11.57 10.46
CA LYS A 66 -1.13 -12.65 10.43
C LYS A 66 -2.53 -12.17 10.05
N ASP A 67 -2.82 -10.91 10.33
CA ASP A 67 -4.17 -10.35 10.26
C ASP A 67 -4.12 -8.85 9.99
N ARG A 68 -5.29 -8.28 9.66
CA ARG A 68 -5.43 -6.87 9.27
C ARG A 68 -4.99 -5.91 10.38
N ALA A 69 -5.15 -6.26 11.66
CA ALA A 69 -4.72 -5.41 12.77
C ALA A 69 -3.19 -5.37 12.86
N ALA A 70 -2.53 -6.52 12.69
CA ALA A 70 -1.07 -6.59 12.57
C ALA A 70 -0.54 -5.79 11.36
N VAL A 71 -1.29 -5.72 10.25
CA VAL A 71 -0.91 -4.86 9.11
C VAL A 71 -1.01 -3.38 9.47
N GLN A 72 -2.06 -2.94 10.17
CA GLN A 72 -2.20 -1.54 10.57
C GLN A 72 -1.03 -1.07 11.45
N ALA A 73 -0.49 -1.95 12.29
CA ALA A 73 0.70 -1.66 13.08
C ALA A 73 1.96 -1.36 12.22
N LEU A 74 2.01 -1.84 10.97
CA LEU A 74 3.12 -1.55 10.04
C LEU A 74 3.05 -0.16 9.41
N VAL A 75 1.86 0.46 9.35
CA VAL A 75 1.64 1.74 8.64
C VAL A 75 2.05 2.94 9.50
N GLY A 76 2.27 2.75 10.82
CA GLY A 76 2.79 3.77 11.71
C GLY A 76 1.83 4.94 12.01
N GLY A 77 0.61 4.93 11.45
CA GLY A 77 -0.41 5.96 11.68
C GLY A 77 -1.25 6.24 10.44
N PRO A 78 -2.32 7.06 10.57
CA PRO A 78 -3.14 7.44 9.44
C PRO A 78 -2.31 8.24 8.41
N PRO A 79 -2.52 8.01 7.10
CA PRO A 79 -1.84 8.76 6.07
C PRO A 79 -2.15 10.25 6.20
N THR A 80 -1.14 11.09 6.03
CA THR A 80 -1.33 12.54 6.01
C THR A 80 -2.04 12.94 4.72
N GLU A 81 -3.27 13.43 4.82
CA GLU A 81 -3.99 13.98 3.67
C GLU A 81 -3.25 15.23 3.16
N SER A 82 -2.67 15.13 1.95
CA SER A 82 -1.96 16.24 1.32
C SER A 82 -2.84 17.01 0.32
N VAL A 83 -4.09 16.59 0.14
CA VAL A 83 -5.05 17.19 -0.79
C VAL A 83 -5.78 18.35 -0.09
N GLY A 84 -5.76 19.55 -0.69
CA GLY A 84 -6.45 20.73 -0.16
C GLY A 84 -5.62 21.62 0.78
N LEU A 85 -4.32 21.33 0.96
CA LEU A 85 -3.37 22.18 1.69
C LEU A 85 -2.73 23.26 0.81
N ASP A 86 -3.25 23.48 -0.40
CA ASP A 86 -2.83 24.56 -1.28
C ASP A 86 -3.28 25.90 -0.64
N PRO A 87 -2.42 26.92 -0.50
CA PRO A 87 -2.68 28.15 0.26
C PRO A 87 -3.81 29.06 -0.28
N TYR A 88 -4.59 28.58 -1.24
CA TYR A 88 -5.68 29.29 -1.89
C TYR A 88 -7.04 28.61 -1.74
N ASP A 89 -7.28 27.80 -0.68
CA ASP A 89 -8.65 27.40 -0.36
C ASP A 89 -9.45 28.64 0.11
N PRO A 90 -10.52 29.06 -0.60
CA PRO A 90 -11.30 30.25 -0.25
C PRO A 90 -12.06 30.11 1.08
N ARG A 91 -12.09 28.91 1.69
CA ARG A 91 -12.64 28.68 3.03
C ARG A 91 -11.62 28.95 4.15
N LEU A 92 -10.34 29.10 3.81
CA LEU A 92 -9.25 29.41 4.75
C LEU A 92 -8.88 30.90 4.78
N LEU A 93 -9.60 31.75 4.03
CA LEU A 93 -9.46 33.19 4.17
C LEU A 93 -9.78 33.59 5.62
N PRO A 94 -8.86 34.26 6.34
CA PRO A 94 -9.18 34.80 7.64
C PRO A 94 -10.34 35.76 7.46
N MET A 95 -11.47 35.48 8.11
CA MET A 95 -12.53 36.46 8.33
C MET A 95 -11.93 37.57 9.19
N ALA A 96 -11.26 38.52 8.53
CA ALA A 96 -10.71 39.70 9.15
C ALA A 96 -11.88 40.57 9.65
N GLY A 97 -12.13 40.47 10.95
CA GLY A 97 -12.47 41.59 11.81
C GLY A 97 -13.69 42.42 11.41
N GLY A 98 -14.85 42.08 11.99
CA GLY A 98 -15.87 43.08 12.24
C GLY A 98 -15.40 44.06 13.31
N ARG A 99 -15.27 45.34 12.95
CA ARG A 99 -15.64 46.51 13.76
C ARG A 99 -16.05 47.64 12.83
#